data_AF-A0A9K3M443-F1
#
_entry.id   AF-A0A9K3M443-F1
#
_cell.length_a   1.000
_cell.length_b   1.000
_cell.length_c   1.000
_cell.angle_alpha   90.00
_cell.angle_beta   90.00
_cell.angle_gamma   90.00
#
_symmetry.space_group_name_H-M   'P 1'
#
loop_
_entity.id
_entity.type
_entity.pdbx_description
1 polymer ?
#
loop_
_entity_poly.entity_id
_entity_poly.type
_entity_poly.pdbx_seq_one_letter_code
_entity_poly.pdbx_strand_id
1 'polypeptide(L)'
;MSQATNGSCPAARKAPNKVSSLIVGAKCQAKACMVTDLSECSRRYGSSAKTKILEGVVLESISMKNPTTNRTANHVRARYDLGGGHLKDVTLHIRSVEVVSESVPANPSPAAGLLHLPSPVTAPAMDPALSPPTEVGAATLPPTPAPAVAPAVASSPAVPVVTTHEVDWFIDDEAVLHPIGQPTPRRSWSIKTPIGDVLQAGSNADKRLTKMDVFLLAFPPESLVSICRNTNVVLEATGIPTTTVGELLKFFGIIILATRFEFESRASLWSMTPLSTFIPAPNFGRAMSRDRFDEI
;
A
#
# COMPACT_ATOMS: atom_id res chain seq x y z
N MET A 1 62.34 -9.23 -59.71
CA MET A 1 61.93 -7.92 -59.16
C MET A 1 60.52 -8.07 -58.62
N SER A 2 60.43 -8.22 -57.30
CA SER A 2 59.18 -8.27 -56.54
C SER A 2 58.46 -6.93 -56.56
N GLN A 3 57.15 -6.92 -56.74
CA GLN A 3 56.20 -6.16 -55.91
C GLN A 3 54.84 -6.88 -55.97
N ALA A 4 54.51 -7.59 -54.90
CA ALA A 4 53.17 -8.12 -54.66
C ALA A 4 52.35 -7.02 -53.98
N THR A 5 51.22 -6.67 -54.60
CA THR A 5 50.24 -5.71 -54.10
C THR A 5 49.48 -6.33 -52.94
N ASN A 6 49.60 -5.74 -51.75
CA ASN A 6 48.83 -6.10 -50.56
C ASN A 6 47.36 -5.71 -50.75
N GLY A 7 46.53 -6.66 -51.16
CA GLY A 7 45.08 -6.60 -51.02
C GLY A 7 44.69 -6.77 -49.56
N SER A 8 44.44 -5.66 -48.87
CA SER A 8 43.89 -5.64 -47.51
C SER A 8 42.46 -6.18 -47.55
N CYS A 9 42.25 -7.38 -46.97
CA CYS A 9 40.91 -7.86 -46.61
C CYS A 9 40.26 -6.88 -45.62
N PRO A 10 38.94 -6.62 -45.74
CA PRO A 10 38.25 -5.72 -44.84
C PRO A 10 38.23 -6.33 -43.44
N ALA A 11 38.79 -5.59 -42.48
CA ALA A 11 38.75 -5.95 -41.07
C ALA A 11 37.30 -6.17 -40.63
N ALA A 12 37.04 -7.34 -40.05
CA ALA A 12 35.76 -7.66 -39.41
C ALA A 12 35.33 -6.49 -38.51
N ARG A 13 34.14 -5.93 -38.74
CA ARG A 13 33.59 -4.85 -37.93
C ARG A 13 33.54 -5.32 -36.48
N LYS A 14 34.45 -4.80 -35.67
CA LYS A 14 34.50 -5.01 -34.23
C LYS A 14 33.14 -4.61 -33.67
N ALA A 15 32.49 -5.51 -32.92
CA ALA A 15 31.20 -5.21 -32.29
C ALA A 15 31.30 -3.86 -31.55
N PRO A 16 30.33 -2.94 -31.75
CA PRO A 16 30.41 -1.62 -31.15
C PRO A 16 30.52 -1.76 -29.63
N ASN A 17 31.49 -1.07 -29.04
CA ASN A 17 31.65 -1.03 -27.59
C ASN A 17 30.34 -0.51 -26.97
N LYS A 18 29.93 -1.02 -25.82
CA LYS A 18 28.66 -0.66 -25.14
C LYS A 18 28.48 0.86 -24.96
N VAL A 19 29.59 1.60 -24.86
CA VAL A 19 29.62 3.07 -24.83
C VAL A 19 29.16 3.70 -26.15
N SER A 20 29.56 3.14 -27.28
CA SER A 20 29.21 3.66 -28.61
C SER A 20 27.76 3.40 -29.03
N SER A 21 27.08 2.45 -28.37
CA SER A 21 25.67 2.14 -28.63
C SER A 21 24.68 2.94 -27.74
N LEU A 22 25.19 3.67 -26.74
CA LEU A 22 24.40 4.57 -25.87
C LEU A 22 24.54 6.03 -26.32
N ILE A 23 24.09 6.31 -27.55
CA ILE A 23 23.98 7.67 -28.08
C ILE A 23 22.70 8.34 -27.60
N VAL A 24 22.66 9.68 -27.62
CA VAL A 24 21.46 10.45 -27.30
C VAL A 24 20.29 9.99 -28.18
N GLY A 25 19.15 9.70 -27.55
CA GLY A 25 17.97 9.16 -28.21
C GLY A 25 17.89 7.63 -28.27
N ALA A 26 18.95 6.90 -27.91
CA ALA A 26 18.92 5.43 -27.91
C ALA A 26 17.96 4.86 -26.85
N LYS A 27 17.27 3.77 -27.17
CA LYS A 27 16.46 2.99 -26.22
C LYS A 27 17.38 2.18 -25.31
N CYS A 28 17.12 2.24 -24.02
CA CYS A 28 17.89 1.54 -23.01
C CYS A 28 16.99 0.94 -21.93
N GLN A 29 17.51 -0.04 -21.23
CA GLN A 29 16.84 -0.72 -20.13
C GLN A 29 17.72 -0.69 -18.89
N ALA A 30 17.11 -0.54 -17.72
CA ALA A 30 17.80 -0.66 -16.44
C ALA A 30 16.86 -1.24 -15.38
N LYS A 31 17.43 -1.84 -14.34
CA LYS A 31 16.63 -2.28 -13.19
C LYS A 31 15.98 -1.08 -12.51
N ALA A 32 14.72 -1.22 -12.14
CA ALA A 32 13.95 -0.17 -11.49
C ALA A 32 14.63 0.33 -10.22
N CYS A 33 15.22 -0.57 -9.42
CA CYS A 33 15.95 -0.25 -8.20
C CYS A 33 17.26 0.54 -8.41
N MET A 34 17.74 0.64 -9.65
CA MET A 34 18.86 1.50 -10.00
C MET A 34 18.38 2.89 -10.42
N VAL A 35 17.18 2.98 -11.01
CA VAL A 35 16.55 4.23 -11.46
C VAL A 35 15.87 4.97 -10.29
N THR A 36 15.26 4.22 -9.39
CA THR A 36 14.63 4.77 -8.19
C THR A 36 14.96 3.93 -6.98
N ASP A 37 14.68 4.47 -5.81
CA ASP A 37 14.99 3.78 -4.57
C ASP A 37 14.24 2.44 -4.45
N LEU A 38 14.82 1.50 -3.70
CA LEU A 38 14.23 0.17 -3.52
C LEU A 38 12.87 0.24 -2.83
N SER A 39 12.69 1.21 -1.93
CA SER A 39 11.43 1.50 -1.22
C SER A 39 10.31 1.87 -2.22
N GLU A 40 10.60 2.78 -3.14
CA GLU A 40 9.70 3.17 -4.23
C GLU A 40 9.40 2.00 -5.18
N CYS A 41 10.40 1.18 -5.49
CA CYS A 41 10.21 -0.02 -6.29
C CYS A 41 9.33 -1.06 -5.58
N SER A 42 9.44 -1.19 -4.27
CA SER A 42 8.64 -2.13 -3.45
C SER A 42 7.18 -1.70 -3.42
N ARG A 43 6.92 -0.40 -3.28
CA ARG A 43 5.56 0.14 -3.37
C ARG A 43 4.92 -0.07 -4.76
N ARG A 44 5.67 0.13 -5.84
CA ARG A 44 5.14 0.08 -7.22
C ARG A 44 5.06 -1.34 -7.80
N TYR A 45 6.03 -2.19 -7.50
CA TYR A 45 6.21 -3.49 -8.17
C TYR A 45 6.17 -4.69 -7.22
N GLY A 46 6.00 -4.48 -5.92
CA GLY A 46 5.85 -5.54 -4.91
C GLY A 46 7.02 -6.53 -4.94
N SER A 47 6.69 -7.82 -5.11
CA SER A 47 7.69 -8.90 -5.20
C SER A 47 8.70 -8.72 -6.33
N SER A 48 8.38 -7.92 -7.36
CA SER A 48 9.27 -7.65 -8.49
C SER A 48 10.19 -6.44 -8.29
N ALA A 49 10.24 -5.83 -7.10
CA ALA A 49 11.00 -4.60 -6.84
C ALA A 49 12.49 -4.65 -7.26
N LYS A 50 13.12 -5.82 -7.11
CA LYS A 50 14.55 -6.03 -7.44
C LYS A 50 14.79 -6.51 -8.88
N THR A 51 13.76 -7.01 -9.55
CA THR A 51 13.85 -7.67 -10.85
C THR A 51 13.20 -6.87 -11.97
N LYS A 52 12.31 -5.93 -11.66
CA LYS A 52 11.61 -5.10 -12.65
C LYS A 52 12.63 -4.31 -13.48
N ILE A 53 12.53 -4.45 -14.80
CA ILE A 53 13.27 -3.66 -15.78
C ILE A 53 12.37 -2.53 -16.28
N LEU A 54 12.96 -1.34 -16.39
CA LEU A 54 12.32 -0.15 -16.94
C LEU A 54 12.95 0.18 -18.28
N GLU A 55 12.09 0.56 -19.22
CA GLU A 55 12.51 1.12 -20.50
C GLU A 55 12.76 2.62 -20.37
N GLY A 56 13.78 3.08 -21.06
CA GLY A 56 14.15 4.48 -21.06
C GLY A 56 14.82 4.92 -22.35
N VAL A 57 15.05 6.22 -22.44
CA VAL A 57 15.70 6.89 -23.57
C VAL A 57 16.91 7.65 -23.04
N VAL A 58 18.06 7.45 -23.68
CA VAL A 58 19.31 8.13 -23.32
C VAL A 58 19.20 9.63 -23.65
N LEU A 59 19.50 10.48 -22.68
CA LEU A 59 19.52 11.94 -22.84
C LEU A 59 20.94 12.46 -23.08
N GLU A 60 21.93 11.94 -22.36
CA GLU A 60 23.34 12.34 -22.51
C GLU A 60 24.30 11.25 -22.02
N SER A 61 25.50 11.23 -22.61
CA SER A 61 26.61 10.38 -22.18
C SER A 61 27.68 11.25 -21.51
N ILE A 62 28.06 10.91 -20.28
CA ILE A 62 28.96 11.69 -19.43
C ILE A 62 30.21 10.86 -19.12
N SER A 63 31.39 11.41 -19.40
CA SER A 63 32.66 10.80 -18.99
C SER A 63 33.27 11.62 -17.86
N MET A 64 33.36 11.05 -16.65
CA MET A 64 33.95 11.72 -15.48
C MET A 64 35.28 11.07 -15.12
N LYS A 65 36.30 11.88 -14.80
CA LYS A 65 37.53 11.39 -14.18
C LYS A 65 37.31 11.31 -12.68
N ASN A 66 37.58 10.15 -12.08
CA ASN A 66 37.55 10.01 -10.63
C ASN A 66 38.76 10.77 -10.04
N PRO A 67 38.52 11.77 -9.16
CA PRO A 67 39.59 12.63 -8.63
C PRO A 67 40.60 11.87 -7.75
N THR A 68 40.21 10.73 -7.19
CA THR A 68 41.06 9.92 -6.30
C THR A 68 41.85 8.87 -7.07
N THR A 69 41.24 8.25 -8.10
CA THR A 69 41.87 7.10 -8.80
C THR A 69 42.39 7.43 -10.19
N ASN A 70 42.21 8.68 -10.67
CA ASN A 70 42.56 9.14 -12.03
C ASN A 70 42.01 8.27 -13.18
N ARG A 71 41.02 7.41 -12.88
CA ARG A 71 40.36 6.54 -13.87
C ARG A 71 39.11 7.24 -14.41
N THR A 72 38.88 7.12 -15.70
CA THR A 72 37.65 7.61 -16.34
C THR A 72 36.51 6.62 -16.13
N ALA A 73 35.38 7.09 -15.63
CA ALA A 73 34.14 6.33 -15.48
C ALA A 73 33.04 6.94 -16.35
N ASN A 74 32.41 6.10 -17.17
CA ASN A 74 31.37 6.51 -18.10
C ASN A 74 29.99 6.32 -17.46
N HIS A 75 29.22 7.40 -17.42
CA HIS A 75 27.86 7.48 -16.92
C HIS A 75 26.93 7.88 -18.05
N VAL A 76 25.66 7.51 -17.94
CA VAL A 76 24.63 7.82 -18.92
C VAL A 76 23.45 8.42 -18.16
N ARG A 77 23.01 9.62 -18.55
CA ARG A 77 21.75 10.17 -18.08
C ARG A 77 20.66 9.73 -19.02
N ALA A 78 19.65 9.05 -18.50
CA ALA A 78 18.53 8.54 -19.28
C ALA A 78 17.20 8.83 -18.57
N ARG A 79 16.14 8.98 -19.37
CA ARG A 79 14.76 9.14 -18.94
C ARG A 79 14.06 7.79 -18.95
N TYR A 80 13.57 7.34 -17.81
CA TYR A 80 12.85 6.07 -17.68
C TYR A 80 11.37 6.30 -17.39
N ASP A 81 10.53 5.42 -17.91
CA ASP A 81 9.09 5.39 -17.62
C ASP A 81 8.80 4.42 -16.47
N LEU A 82 8.24 4.94 -15.37
CA LEU A 82 7.85 4.19 -14.18
C LEU A 82 6.36 3.76 -14.20
N GLY A 83 5.66 4.01 -15.30
CA GLY A 83 4.22 3.78 -15.46
C GLY A 83 3.36 4.90 -14.87
N GLY A 84 2.12 5.01 -15.36
CA GLY A 84 1.14 6.00 -14.90
C GLY A 84 1.52 7.45 -15.25
N GLY A 85 2.29 7.66 -16.33
CA GLY A 85 2.77 8.98 -16.75
C GLY A 85 3.98 9.51 -15.97
N HIS A 86 4.55 8.71 -15.08
CA HIS A 86 5.65 9.15 -14.21
C HIS A 86 7.02 8.90 -14.85
N LEU A 87 7.57 9.92 -15.51
CA LEU A 87 8.90 9.90 -16.12
C LEU A 87 9.96 10.34 -15.11
N LYS A 88 11.14 9.70 -15.13
CA LYS A 88 12.26 10.05 -14.24
C LYS A 88 13.59 10.07 -14.97
N ASP A 89 14.31 11.18 -14.82
CA ASP A 89 15.65 11.38 -15.41
C ASP A 89 16.72 11.02 -14.37
N VAL A 90 17.62 10.09 -14.72
CA VAL A 90 18.62 9.54 -13.78
C VAL A 90 19.95 9.30 -14.48
N THR A 91 21.04 9.60 -13.78
CA THR A 91 22.41 9.31 -14.24
C THR A 91 22.88 7.99 -13.66
N LEU A 92 23.12 6.99 -14.51
CA LEU A 92 23.55 5.66 -14.14
C LEU A 92 24.94 5.33 -14.67
N HIS A 93 25.68 4.49 -13.95
CA HIS A 93 26.92 3.93 -14.47
C HIS A 93 26.62 3.02 -15.67
N ILE A 94 27.41 3.08 -16.73
CA ILE A 94 27.14 2.35 -17.99
C ILE A 94 26.98 0.82 -17.84
N ARG A 95 27.57 0.25 -16.78
CA ARG A 95 27.43 -1.18 -16.48
C ARG A 95 25.99 -1.55 -16.09
N SER A 96 25.23 -0.63 -15.52
CA SER A 96 23.87 -0.82 -15.02
C SER A 96 22.78 -0.58 -16.07
N VAL A 97 23.16 -0.21 -17.30
CA VAL A 97 22.26 0.11 -18.41
C VAL A 97 22.45 -0.90 -19.52
N GLU A 98 21.40 -1.52 -20.03
CA GLU A 98 21.42 -2.41 -21.19
C GLU A 98 20.84 -1.67 -22.41
N VAL A 99 21.38 -1.96 -23.60
CA VAL A 99 20.92 -1.33 -24.84
C VAL A 99 19.89 -2.23 -25.48
N VAL A 100 18.72 -1.68 -25.77
CA VAL A 100 17.68 -2.41 -26.48
C VAL A 100 17.87 -2.16 -27.97
N SER A 101 18.41 -3.16 -28.68
CA SER A 101 18.42 -3.17 -30.14
C SER A 101 17.11 -3.78 -30.64
N GLU A 102 16.32 -2.99 -31.37
CA GLU A 102 15.03 -3.41 -31.92
C GLU A 102 15.25 -4.44 -33.04
N SER A 103 14.96 -5.72 -32.78
CA SER A 103 14.85 -6.76 -33.79
C SER A 103 13.38 -6.92 -34.20
N VAL A 104 13.10 -6.70 -35.49
CA VAL A 104 11.77 -6.80 -36.12
C VAL A 104 11.12 -8.17 -35.84
N PRO A 105 9.86 -8.25 -35.37
CA PRO A 105 9.19 -9.52 -35.17
C PRO A 105 8.71 -10.10 -36.52
N ALA A 106 9.14 -11.34 -36.80
CA ALA A 106 8.62 -12.15 -37.89
C ALA A 106 7.22 -12.66 -37.53
N ASN A 107 6.27 -12.34 -38.40
CA ASN A 107 4.88 -12.78 -38.37
C ASN A 107 4.77 -14.28 -38.74
N PRO A 108 3.86 -15.05 -38.12
CA PRO A 108 3.15 -16.07 -38.87
C PRO A 108 1.62 -15.96 -38.73
N SER A 109 0.98 -15.82 -39.89
CA SER A 109 -0.47 -15.87 -40.14
C SER A 109 -0.92 -17.34 -40.42
N PRO A 110 -2.21 -17.68 -40.64
CA PRO A 110 -2.95 -18.65 -39.85
C PRO A 110 -3.41 -19.89 -40.66
N ALA A 111 -3.78 -21.00 -40.01
CA ALA A 111 -4.69 -21.99 -40.61
C ALA A 111 -5.27 -22.97 -39.58
N ALA A 112 -6.59 -23.18 -39.70
CA ALA A 112 -7.38 -24.37 -39.38
C ALA A 112 -7.28 -24.93 -37.93
N GLY A 113 -8.33 -24.98 -37.12
CA GLY A 113 -9.73 -25.26 -37.42
C GLY A 113 -10.11 -26.55 -36.69
N LEU A 114 -11.04 -26.51 -35.74
CA LEU A 114 -12.01 -27.58 -35.47
C LEU A 114 -12.99 -27.14 -34.36
N LEU A 115 -14.26 -27.18 -34.75
CA LEU A 115 -15.48 -26.92 -34.00
C LEU A 115 -15.79 -28.11 -33.08
N HIS A 116 -16.23 -27.87 -31.83
CA HIS A 116 -17.29 -28.70 -31.23
C HIS A 116 -17.95 -28.08 -29.99
N LEU A 117 -19.22 -27.74 -30.13
CA LEU A 117 -20.32 -27.74 -29.14
C LEU A 117 -21.46 -28.50 -29.85
N PRO A 118 -22.44 -29.19 -29.19
CA PRO A 118 -23.18 -28.66 -28.04
C PRO A 118 -23.82 -29.65 -27.00
N SER A 119 -24.18 -29.10 -25.83
CA SER A 119 -25.44 -29.27 -25.03
C SER A 119 -25.83 -30.63 -24.36
N PRO A 120 -27.01 -30.78 -23.68
CA PRO A 120 -27.36 -30.34 -22.31
C PRO A 120 -28.15 -31.40 -21.47
N VAL A 121 -28.23 -31.32 -20.13
CA VAL A 121 -29.32 -31.97 -19.30
C VAL A 121 -29.47 -31.22 -17.97
N THR A 122 -30.50 -30.39 -17.75
CA THR A 122 -31.84 -30.64 -17.15
C THR A 122 -31.85 -30.97 -15.64
N ALA A 123 -32.56 -30.13 -14.88
CA ALA A 123 -32.88 -30.24 -13.45
C ALA A 123 -33.89 -31.36 -13.12
N PRO A 124 -34.14 -31.63 -11.83
CA PRO A 124 -35.51 -31.41 -11.37
C PRO A 124 -35.60 -30.75 -9.98
N ALA A 125 -36.72 -30.04 -9.80
CA ALA A 125 -37.21 -29.43 -8.57
C ALA A 125 -37.87 -30.45 -7.63
N MET A 126 -37.93 -30.13 -6.33
CA MET A 126 -39.05 -30.44 -5.41
C MET A 126 -38.94 -29.65 -4.10
N ASP A 127 -39.90 -28.75 -3.88
CA ASP A 127 -40.41 -28.28 -2.57
C ASP A 127 -41.47 -29.32 -2.06
N PRO A 128 -42.08 -29.29 -0.84
CA PRO A 128 -42.36 -28.11 0.00
C PRO A 128 -42.34 -28.29 1.56
N ALA A 129 -42.52 -27.14 2.23
CA ALA A 129 -43.30 -26.88 3.45
C ALA A 129 -42.82 -27.32 4.84
N LEU A 130 -42.77 -26.34 5.77
CA LEU A 130 -43.50 -26.33 7.06
C LEU A 130 -43.37 -24.94 7.74
N SER A 131 -44.51 -24.32 8.07
CA SER A 131 -44.67 -23.17 8.98
C SER A 131 -45.14 -23.67 10.37
N PRO A 132 -45.57 -22.80 11.32
CA PRO A 132 -44.89 -21.85 12.22
C PRO A 132 -45.08 -22.30 13.72
N PRO A 133 -45.01 -21.48 14.81
CA PRO A 133 -46.03 -20.45 15.11
C PRO A 133 -45.56 -19.16 15.84
N THR A 134 -46.48 -18.21 15.77
CA THR A 134 -46.63 -16.90 16.42
C THR A 134 -47.07 -16.96 17.89
N GLU A 135 -46.67 -15.98 18.73
CA GLU A 135 -47.47 -15.34 19.82
C GLU A 135 -46.65 -14.16 20.41
N VAL A 136 -46.95 -12.87 20.15
CA VAL A 136 -48.00 -11.94 20.68
C VAL A 136 -47.72 -11.38 22.09
N GLY A 137 -47.63 -10.04 22.20
CA GLY A 137 -48.05 -9.32 23.42
C GLY A 137 -47.38 -8.00 23.80
N ALA A 138 -47.92 -6.87 23.28
CA ALA A 138 -48.12 -5.53 23.90
C ALA A 138 -46.90 -4.73 24.47
N ALA A 139 -46.80 -3.40 24.40
CA ALA A 139 -47.80 -2.35 24.32
C ALA A 139 -47.25 -1.08 23.63
N THR A 140 -48.16 -0.38 22.95
CA THR A 140 -47.99 0.86 22.20
C THR A 140 -48.04 2.10 23.12
N LEU A 141 -47.13 3.06 22.92
CA LEU A 141 -47.29 4.46 23.32
C LEU A 141 -47.27 5.35 22.05
N PRO A 142 -48.10 6.41 21.96
CA PRO A 142 -48.24 7.19 20.73
C PRO A 142 -47.13 8.24 20.59
N PRO A 143 -46.52 8.44 19.41
CA PRO A 143 -45.67 9.60 19.16
C PRO A 143 -46.47 10.78 18.59
N THR A 144 -46.24 11.94 19.20
CA THR A 144 -46.58 13.30 18.75
C THR A 144 -46.14 13.57 17.30
N PRO A 145 -46.95 14.25 16.46
CA PRO A 145 -46.56 14.51 15.06
C PRO A 145 -45.49 15.60 14.95
N ALA A 146 -44.36 15.27 14.32
CA ALA A 146 -43.36 16.23 13.86
C ALA A 146 -43.82 16.88 12.53
N PRO A 147 -43.43 18.14 12.24
CA PRO A 147 -43.89 18.87 11.05
C PRO A 147 -43.33 18.29 9.75
N ALA A 148 -44.18 18.26 8.73
CA ALA A 148 -43.93 17.68 7.41
C ALA A 148 -42.72 18.30 6.70
N VAL A 149 -41.75 17.47 6.35
CA VAL A 149 -40.73 17.76 5.35
C VAL A 149 -41.34 17.51 3.97
N ALA A 150 -41.23 18.47 3.07
CA ALA A 150 -41.71 18.40 1.69
C ALA A 150 -41.11 17.18 0.96
N PRO A 151 -41.84 16.55 -0.01
CA PRO A 151 -41.39 15.32 -0.64
C PRO A 151 -40.15 15.58 -1.51
N ALA A 152 -39.07 14.87 -1.19
CA ALA A 152 -37.94 14.70 -2.07
C ALA A 152 -38.41 14.02 -3.36
N VAL A 153 -37.97 14.56 -4.49
CA VAL A 153 -38.22 14.03 -5.83
C VAL A 153 -37.72 12.58 -5.85
N ALA A 154 -38.63 11.64 -6.12
CA ALA A 154 -38.32 10.21 -6.20
C ALA A 154 -37.30 9.97 -7.32
N SER A 155 -36.05 9.68 -6.95
CA SER A 155 -35.13 8.98 -7.85
C SER A 155 -35.62 7.53 -7.98
N SER A 156 -35.57 6.99 -9.20
CA SER A 156 -35.89 5.59 -9.48
C SER A 156 -35.20 4.64 -8.51
N PRO A 157 -35.81 3.50 -8.14
CA PRO A 157 -35.16 2.53 -7.28
C PRO A 157 -33.89 2.02 -7.96
N ALA A 158 -32.73 2.31 -7.35
CA ALA A 158 -31.44 1.85 -7.82
C ALA A 158 -31.43 0.31 -7.79
N VAL A 159 -31.03 -0.31 -8.90
CA VAL A 159 -30.88 -1.77 -8.98
C VAL A 159 -29.52 -2.15 -8.40
N PRO A 160 -29.43 -3.11 -7.48
CA PRO A 160 -28.14 -3.55 -6.96
C PRO A 160 -27.34 -4.24 -8.06
N VAL A 161 -26.05 -3.94 -8.09
CA VAL A 161 -25.07 -4.44 -9.07
C VAL A 161 -24.55 -5.82 -8.67
N VAL A 162 -24.44 -6.08 -7.37
CA VAL A 162 -24.14 -7.40 -6.84
C VAL A 162 -24.68 -7.51 -5.42
N THR A 163 -25.22 -8.67 -5.06
CA THR A 163 -25.57 -9.00 -3.68
C THR A 163 -24.54 -10.01 -3.16
N THR A 164 -23.82 -9.68 -2.09
CA THR A 164 -22.90 -10.61 -1.42
C THR A 164 -23.16 -10.60 0.08
N HIS A 165 -23.23 -11.79 0.69
CA HIS A 165 -23.51 -11.94 2.13
C HIS A 165 -24.76 -11.20 2.61
N GLU A 166 -25.86 -11.26 1.85
CA GLU A 166 -27.13 -10.56 2.15
C GLU A 166 -27.00 -9.01 2.14
N VAL A 167 -25.89 -8.48 1.62
CA VAL A 167 -25.67 -7.05 1.42
C VAL A 167 -25.74 -6.73 -0.07
N ASP A 168 -26.64 -5.82 -0.40
CA ASP A 168 -26.82 -5.27 -1.75
C ASP A 168 -25.79 -4.16 -2.01
N TRP A 169 -25.00 -4.31 -3.06
CA TRP A 169 -24.02 -3.33 -3.52
C TRP A 169 -24.58 -2.57 -4.71
N PHE A 170 -24.59 -1.25 -4.62
CA PHE A 170 -25.04 -0.36 -5.70
C PHE A 170 -23.84 0.36 -6.31
N ILE A 171 -23.88 0.65 -7.61
CA ILE A 171 -22.96 1.64 -8.20
C ILE A 171 -23.45 3.01 -7.73
N ASP A 172 -22.64 3.63 -6.88
CA ASP A 172 -22.80 5.02 -6.48
C ASP A 172 -21.58 5.79 -7.02
N ASP A 173 -21.70 6.25 -8.27
CA ASP A 173 -20.67 7.06 -8.92
C ASP A 173 -20.43 8.38 -8.16
N GLU A 174 -21.40 8.85 -7.35
CA GLU A 174 -21.30 10.04 -6.50
C GLU A 174 -20.61 9.74 -5.15
N ALA A 175 -20.69 8.52 -4.60
CA ALA A 175 -19.93 8.12 -3.40
C ALA A 175 -18.41 8.14 -3.64
N VAL A 176 -17.98 7.90 -4.87
CA VAL A 176 -16.59 7.98 -5.31
C VAL A 176 -16.16 9.43 -5.57
N LEU A 177 -17.10 10.37 -5.70
CA LEU A 177 -16.83 11.80 -5.66
C LEU A 177 -16.60 12.28 -4.22
N HIS A 178 -15.68 11.64 -3.49
CA HIS A 178 -14.90 12.44 -2.57
C HIS A 178 -14.04 13.36 -3.43
N PRO A 179 -14.27 14.67 -3.44
CA PRO A 179 -13.52 15.54 -4.31
C PRO A 179 -12.06 15.55 -3.84
N ILE A 180 -11.23 14.77 -4.54
CA ILE A 180 -9.80 14.67 -4.30
C ILE A 180 -9.22 16.08 -4.41
N GLY A 181 -8.79 16.65 -3.29
CA GLY A 181 -8.20 17.99 -3.22
C GLY A 181 -9.10 19.10 -2.66
N GLN A 182 -10.36 18.85 -2.29
CA GLN A 182 -11.13 19.83 -1.53
C GLN A 182 -10.80 19.75 -0.03
N PRO A 183 -10.90 20.85 0.73
CA PRO A 183 -10.73 20.82 2.18
C PRO A 183 -11.75 19.85 2.80
N THR A 184 -11.27 18.75 3.39
CA THR A 184 -12.13 17.85 4.15
C THR A 184 -12.76 18.65 5.30
N PRO A 185 -14.10 18.66 5.44
CA PRO A 185 -14.73 19.37 6.55
C PRO A 185 -14.15 18.85 7.86
N ARG A 186 -13.62 19.77 8.68
CA ARG A 186 -13.05 19.42 9.97
C ARG A 186 -14.16 18.85 10.85
N ARG A 187 -14.12 17.54 11.12
CA ARG A 187 -14.97 16.94 12.14
C ARG A 187 -14.43 17.34 13.52
N SER A 188 -15.26 18.02 14.30
CA SER A 188 -14.97 18.30 15.71
C SER A 188 -15.17 17.03 16.53
N TRP A 189 -14.18 16.66 17.35
CA TRP A 189 -14.30 15.56 18.29
C TRP A 189 -14.86 16.06 19.63
N SER A 190 -15.55 15.18 20.36
CA SER A 190 -15.91 15.42 21.76
C SER A 190 -15.93 14.11 22.54
N ILE A 191 -15.67 14.17 23.84
CA ILE A 191 -15.74 13.04 24.78
C ILE A 191 -16.65 13.45 25.94
N LYS A 192 -17.64 12.64 26.26
CA LYS A 192 -18.49 12.83 27.45
C LYS A 192 -17.83 12.18 28.65
N THR A 193 -17.64 12.92 29.74
CA THR A 193 -17.13 12.37 30.99
C THR A 193 -18.24 11.60 31.71
N PRO A 194 -17.88 10.69 32.65
CA PRO A 194 -18.87 10.00 33.48
C PRO A 194 -19.75 10.95 34.32
N ILE A 195 -19.27 12.17 34.57
CA ILE A 195 -19.99 13.20 35.34
C ILE A 195 -20.95 14.00 34.44
N GLY A 196 -20.85 13.86 33.11
CA GLY A 196 -21.71 14.50 32.12
C GLY A 196 -21.08 15.70 31.41
N ASP A 197 -19.85 16.08 31.76
CA ASP A 197 -19.12 17.16 31.07
C ASP A 197 -18.71 16.73 29.66
N VAL A 198 -18.63 17.70 28.74
CA VAL A 198 -18.19 17.45 27.36
C VAL A 198 -16.80 18.06 27.14
N LEU A 199 -15.80 17.20 26.96
CA LEU A 199 -14.45 17.58 26.57
C LEU A 199 -14.38 17.74 25.05
N GLN A 200 -13.85 18.86 24.60
CA GLN A 200 -13.64 19.18 23.19
C GLN A 200 -12.31 19.93 23.02
N ALA A 201 -12.00 20.37 21.79
CA ALA A 201 -10.81 21.16 21.52
C ALA A 201 -10.76 22.40 22.43
N GLY A 202 -9.67 22.55 23.20
CA GLY A 202 -9.48 23.67 24.13
C GLY A 202 -10.01 23.43 25.56
N SER A 203 -10.82 22.39 25.81
CA SER A 203 -11.38 22.13 27.16
C SER A 203 -10.33 21.82 28.24
N ASN A 204 -9.11 21.44 27.85
CA ASN A 204 -8.01 21.16 28.77
C ASN A 204 -6.85 22.17 28.63
N ALA A 205 -7.14 23.43 28.30
CA ALA A 205 -6.13 24.49 28.19
C ALA A 205 -5.35 24.71 29.49
N ASP A 206 -6.05 24.59 30.63
CA ASP A 206 -5.47 24.70 31.98
C ASP A 206 -4.61 23.47 32.37
N LYS A 207 -4.52 22.44 31.52
CA LYS A 207 -3.80 21.18 31.76
C LYS A 207 -4.23 20.44 33.05
N ARG A 208 -5.49 20.58 33.45
CA ARG A 208 -6.04 19.89 34.63
C ARG A 208 -6.10 18.38 34.45
N LEU A 209 -6.29 17.92 33.21
CA LEU A 209 -6.27 16.51 32.86
C LEU A 209 -4.93 16.14 32.24
N THR A 210 -4.32 15.07 32.72
CA THR A 210 -3.14 14.49 32.09
C THR A 210 -3.54 13.74 30.81
N LYS A 211 -2.55 13.42 29.97
CA LYS A 211 -2.79 12.54 28.80
C LYS A 211 -3.33 11.18 29.21
N MET A 212 -2.91 10.68 30.38
CA MET A 212 -3.40 9.42 30.93
C MET A 212 -4.86 9.55 31.35
N ASP A 213 -5.26 10.63 32.01
CA ASP A 213 -6.66 10.83 32.41
C ASP A 213 -7.59 10.87 31.19
N VAL A 214 -7.18 11.57 30.13
CA VAL A 214 -7.93 11.60 28.87
C VAL A 214 -8.00 10.22 28.21
N PHE A 215 -6.92 9.43 28.27
CA PHE A 215 -6.93 8.06 27.78
C PHE A 215 -7.91 7.18 28.58
N LEU A 216 -7.90 7.27 29.91
CA LEU A 216 -8.78 6.51 30.78
C LEU A 216 -10.25 6.93 30.70
N LEU A 217 -10.53 8.17 30.26
CA LEU A 217 -11.89 8.59 29.92
C LEU A 217 -12.42 7.91 28.66
N ALA A 218 -11.55 7.65 27.67
CA ALA A 218 -11.92 6.91 26.46
C ALA A 218 -11.90 5.39 26.67
N PHE A 219 -11.03 4.90 27.56
CA PHE A 219 -10.86 3.48 27.92
C PHE A 219 -10.97 3.31 29.43
N PRO A 220 -12.19 3.11 29.97
CA PRO A 220 -12.42 3.01 31.41
C PRO A 220 -11.63 1.85 32.05
N PRO A 221 -11.21 1.99 33.32
CA PRO A 221 -10.46 0.96 34.03
C PRO A 221 -11.13 -0.42 34.06
N GLU A 222 -12.45 -0.48 34.22
CA GLU A 222 -13.22 -1.73 34.21
C GLU A 222 -13.13 -2.46 32.86
N SER A 223 -13.14 -1.69 31.77
CA SER A 223 -12.94 -2.22 30.42
C SER A 223 -11.52 -2.77 30.25
N LEU A 224 -10.50 -2.07 30.76
CA LEU A 224 -9.11 -2.55 30.71
C LEU A 224 -8.90 -3.85 31.51
N VAL A 225 -9.52 -3.95 32.69
CA VAL A 225 -9.51 -5.19 33.49
C VAL A 225 -10.18 -6.33 32.73
N SER A 226 -11.32 -6.05 32.07
CA SER A 226 -12.05 -7.05 31.29
C SER A 226 -11.25 -7.53 30.09
N ILE A 227 -10.59 -6.63 29.35
CA ILE A 227 -9.68 -6.97 28.25
C ILE A 227 -8.54 -7.84 28.77
N CYS A 228 -7.84 -7.40 29.82
CA CYS A 228 -6.74 -8.13 30.44
C CYS A 228 -7.15 -9.55 30.84
N ARG A 229 -8.31 -9.69 31.51
CA ARG A 229 -8.84 -11.00 31.92
C ARG A 229 -9.11 -11.91 30.72
N ASN A 230 -9.79 -11.39 29.70
CA ASN A 230 -10.15 -12.19 28.52
C ASN A 230 -8.91 -12.58 27.71
N THR A 231 -7.92 -11.69 27.58
CA THR A 231 -6.63 -12.01 26.97
C THR A 231 -5.90 -13.10 27.75
N ASN A 232 -5.87 -13.02 29.08
CA ASN A 232 -5.21 -14.03 29.92
C ASN A 232 -5.80 -15.43 29.77
N VAL A 233 -7.11 -15.55 29.60
CA VAL A 233 -7.74 -16.86 29.32
C VAL A 233 -7.16 -17.51 28.06
N VAL A 234 -6.90 -16.71 27.02
CA VAL A 234 -6.33 -17.21 25.76
C VAL A 234 -4.83 -17.51 25.92
N LEU A 235 -4.08 -16.62 26.59
CA LEU A 235 -2.64 -16.81 26.82
C LEU A 235 -2.36 -18.07 27.65
N GLU A 236 -3.15 -18.31 28.70
CA GLU A 236 -3.04 -19.52 29.52
C GLU A 236 -3.32 -20.78 28.70
N ALA A 237 -4.34 -20.75 27.83
CA ALA A 237 -4.68 -21.86 26.97
C ALA A 237 -3.59 -22.18 25.93
N THR A 238 -2.82 -21.20 25.50
CA THR A 238 -1.69 -21.37 24.56
C THR A 238 -0.35 -21.60 25.25
N GLY A 239 -0.31 -21.59 26.58
CA GLY A 239 0.91 -21.77 27.36
C GLY A 239 1.84 -20.55 27.37
N ILE A 240 1.33 -19.38 26.97
CA ILE A 240 2.05 -18.11 26.97
C ILE A 240 1.85 -17.41 28.33
N PRO A 241 2.87 -16.72 28.88
CA PRO A 241 2.71 -16.00 30.15
C PRO A 241 1.56 -14.99 30.13
N THR A 242 0.75 -14.98 31.18
CA THR A 242 -0.35 -14.02 31.37
C THR A 242 0.14 -12.58 31.33
N THR A 243 -0.68 -11.68 30.81
CA THR A 243 -0.45 -10.25 30.83
C THR A 243 -1.05 -9.56 32.06
N THR A 244 -0.64 -8.32 32.30
CA THR A 244 -1.15 -7.46 33.37
C THR A 244 -1.75 -6.19 32.76
N VAL A 245 -2.59 -5.47 33.51
CA VAL A 245 -3.13 -4.18 33.03
C VAL A 245 -2.02 -3.19 32.68
N GLY A 246 -0.92 -3.18 33.44
CA GLY A 246 0.23 -2.32 33.15
C GLY A 246 0.96 -2.70 31.87
N GLU A 247 1.06 -4.00 31.56
CA GLU A 247 1.62 -4.48 30.30
C GLU A 247 0.68 -4.20 29.11
N LEU A 248 -0.62 -4.40 29.29
CA LEU A 248 -1.65 -4.04 28.32
C LEU A 248 -1.65 -2.53 27.99
N LEU A 249 -1.41 -1.68 29.00
CA LEU A 249 -1.23 -0.24 28.76
C LEU A 249 0.00 0.07 27.92
N LYS A 250 1.11 -0.68 28.08
CA LYS A 250 2.28 -0.55 27.21
C LYS A 250 1.96 -0.99 25.78
N PHE A 251 1.19 -2.07 25.61
CA PHE A 251 0.72 -2.54 24.31
C PHE A 251 -0.11 -1.47 23.58
N PHE A 252 -1.11 -0.90 24.23
CA PHE A 252 -1.89 0.22 23.66
C PHE A 252 -1.01 1.44 23.38
N GLY A 253 -0.08 1.75 24.29
CA GLY A 253 0.90 2.81 24.08
C GLY A 253 1.73 2.61 22.81
N ILE A 254 2.15 1.38 22.53
CA ILE A 254 2.87 1.01 21.30
C ILE A 254 1.97 1.17 20.06
N ILE A 255 0.71 0.74 20.13
CA ILE A 255 -0.24 0.91 19.00
C ILE A 255 -0.43 2.39 18.68
N ILE A 256 -0.68 3.23 19.69
CA ILE A 256 -0.87 4.68 19.51
C ILE A 256 0.43 5.33 19.03
N LEU A 257 1.57 4.91 19.56
CA LEU A 257 2.86 5.46 19.15
C LEU A 257 3.21 5.06 17.72
N ALA A 258 2.88 3.85 17.28
CA ALA A 258 3.09 3.38 15.92
C ALA A 258 2.40 4.28 14.88
N THR A 259 1.26 4.92 15.22
CA THR A 259 0.58 5.86 14.31
C THR A 259 1.37 7.17 14.08
N ARG A 260 2.48 7.38 14.80
CA ARG A 260 3.38 8.53 14.63
C ARG A 260 4.57 8.22 13.73
N PHE A 261 4.77 6.95 13.36
CA PHE A 261 5.88 6.50 12.55
C PHE A 261 5.40 6.02 11.18
N GLU A 262 6.15 6.37 10.15
CA GLU A 262 6.03 5.74 8.84
C GLU A 262 7.02 4.57 8.80
N PHE A 263 6.53 3.36 8.56
CA PHE A 263 7.35 2.15 8.53
C PHE A 263 6.85 1.17 7.46
N GLU A 264 7.78 0.51 6.77
CA GLU A 264 7.44 -0.52 5.78
C GLU A 264 7.08 -1.86 6.41
N SER A 265 7.75 -2.20 7.52
CA SER A 265 7.51 -3.43 8.28
C SER A 265 7.36 -3.10 9.75
N ARG A 266 6.32 -3.65 10.40
CA ARG A 266 6.07 -3.47 11.83
C ARG A 266 7.30 -3.80 12.68
N ALA A 267 8.08 -4.81 12.27
CA ALA A 267 9.28 -5.22 12.99
C ALA A 267 10.36 -4.12 13.06
N SER A 268 10.38 -3.16 12.12
CA SER A 268 11.35 -2.07 12.12
C SER A 268 11.14 -1.09 13.29
N LEU A 269 9.95 -1.06 13.90
CA LEU A 269 9.67 -0.24 15.10
C LEU A 269 10.49 -0.67 16.32
N TRP A 270 10.96 -1.92 16.34
CA TRP A 270 11.86 -2.43 17.37
C TRP A 270 13.34 -2.28 17.01
N SER A 271 13.67 -1.71 15.84
CA SER A 271 15.04 -1.43 15.44
C SER A 271 15.67 -0.35 16.32
N MET A 272 16.94 -0.56 16.69
CA MET A 272 17.80 0.47 17.30
C MET A 272 18.54 1.30 16.26
N THR A 273 18.52 0.89 15.01
CA THR A 273 19.19 1.58 13.91
C THR A 273 18.26 2.63 13.32
N PRO A 274 18.66 3.92 13.31
CA PRO A 274 17.87 4.98 12.71
C PRO A 274 17.83 4.82 11.18
N LEU A 275 16.68 5.14 10.57
CA LEU A 275 16.52 5.09 9.11
C LEU A 275 17.22 6.27 8.41
N SER A 276 17.46 7.37 9.12
CA SER A 276 18.19 8.54 8.62
C SER A 276 18.95 9.24 9.73
N THR A 277 19.93 10.08 9.38
CA THR A 277 20.72 10.87 10.33
C THR A 277 19.87 11.84 11.16
N PHE A 278 18.67 12.22 10.67
CA PHE A 278 17.81 13.22 11.30
C PHE A 278 16.65 12.63 12.08
N ILE A 279 16.36 11.34 11.91
CA ILE A 279 15.23 10.67 12.56
C ILE A 279 15.77 9.57 13.48
N PRO A 280 15.59 9.69 14.81
CA PRO A 280 16.03 8.66 15.73
C PRO A 280 15.26 7.36 15.49
N ALA A 281 15.91 6.23 15.83
CA ALA A 281 15.26 4.92 15.73
C ALA A 281 14.04 4.85 16.66
N PRO A 282 12.92 4.23 16.24
CA PRO A 282 11.72 4.17 17.08
C PRO A 282 11.97 3.43 18.41
N ASN A 283 12.78 2.36 18.39
CA ASN A 283 13.26 1.61 19.54
C ASN A 283 12.15 1.24 20.56
N PHE A 284 11.07 0.64 20.07
CA PHE A 284 9.93 0.23 20.89
C PHE A 284 10.27 -0.87 21.90
N GLY A 285 11.40 -1.57 21.68
CA GLY A 285 11.94 -2.57 22.60
C GLY A 285 12.16 -2.07 24.03
N ARG A 286 12.29 -0.75 24.22
CA ARG A 286 12.40 -0.15 25.56
C ARG A 286 11.10 -0.28 26.37
N ALA A 287 9.94 -0.33 25.73
CA ALA A 287 8.64 -0.47 26.39
C ALA A 287 8.21 -1.94 26.51
N MET A 288 8.29 -2.68 25.40
CA MET A 288 7.89 -4.10 25.31
C MET A 288 8.73 -4.76 24.22
N SER A 289 9.15 -6.02 24.41
CA SER A 289 9.85 -6.76 23.35
C SER A 289 8.92 -7.00 22.17
N ARG A 290 9.49 -7.20 20.97
CA ARG A 290 8.71 -7.47 19.77
C ARG A 290 7.91 -8.77 19.93
N ASP A 291 8.59 -9.82 20.39
CA ASP A 291 7.97 -11.14 20.50
C ASP A 291 6.81 -11.10 21.52
N ARG A 292 6.97 -10.36 22.63
CA ARG A 292 5.88 -10.17 23.60
C ARG A 292 4.71 -9.36 23.02
N PHE A 293 4.99 -8.35 22.19
CA PHE A 293 3.95 -7.60 21.50
C PHE A 293 3.19 -8.47 20.49
N ASP A 294 3.87 -9.43 19.86
CA ASP A 294 3.26 -10.34 18.90
C ASP A 294 2.47 -11.49 19.56
N GLU A 295 2.78 -11.80 20.82
CA GLU A 295 2.06 -12.77 21.66
C GLU A 295 0.73 -12.24 22.23
N ILE A 296 0.63 -10.93 22.49
CA ILE A 296 -0.54 -10.25 23.09
C ILE A 296 -1.52 -9.80 22.00
#